data_AF-A0A7V3SYZ4-F1
#
_entry.id   AF-A0A7V3SYZ4-F1
#
_cell.length_a   1.000
_cell.length_b   1.000
_cell.length_c   1.000
_cell.angle_alpha   90.00
_cell.angle_beta   90.00
_cell.angle_gamma   90.00
#
_symmetry.space_group_name_H-M   'P 1'
#
loop_
_entity.id
_entity.type
_entity.pdbx_description
1 polymer ?
#
loop_
_entity_poly.entity_id
_entity_poly.type
_entity_poly.pdbx_seq_one_letter_code
_entity_poly.pdbx_strand_id
1 'polypeptide(L)'
;MNSINKSSKILGIAFILQFITSFSSGAFMRQALIVPGDIGKSMVNIAENSSLMRAYILMDMLTALGIILLGAMLFFTLKKYNEKIALVGLSFFIIEASLLAASKIAAFMLLRTSQEYVTAGQPENFKLFANTALESMDYV
;
A
#
# COMPACT_ATOMS: atom_id res chain seq x y z
N MET A 1 -3.74 -38.76 -0.32
CA MET A 1 -4.40 -37.44 -0.36
C MET A 1 -3.85 -36.65 0.82
N ASN A 2 -2.90 -35.74 0.54
CA ASN A 2 -2.01 -35.16 1.55
C ASN A 2 -2.76 -34.37 2.62
N SER A 3 -2.45 -34.64 3.89
CA SER A 3 -2.88 -33.79 4.99
C SER A 3 -2.35 -32.37 4.74
N ILE A 4 -3.25 -31.41 4.57
CA ILE A 4 -2.86 -30.01 4.44
C ILE A 4 -2.17 -29.63 5.76
N ASN A 5 -0.84 -29.50 5.72
CA ASN A 5 -0.03 -29.16 6.87
C ASN A 5 -0.42 -27.76 7.37
N LYS A 6 -0.46 -27.54 8.69
CA LYS A 6 -0.91 -26.26 9.29
C LYS A 6 -0.17 -25.05 8.68
N SER A 7 1.11 -25.19 8.36
CA SER A 7 1.92 -24.16 7.70
C SER A 7 1.39 -23.76 6.32
N SER A 8 0.91 -24.71 5.51
CA SER A 8 0.35 -24.43 4.19
C SER A 8 -0.97 -23.66 4.27
N LYS A 9 -1.79 -23.91 5.30
CA LYS A 9 -3.01 -23.12 5.55
C LYS A 9 -2.69 -21.68 5.93
N ILE A 10 -1.74 -21.48 6.83
CA ILE A 10 -1.33 -20.15 7.29
C ILE A 10 -0.74 -19.34 6.13
N LEU A 11 0.09 -19.96 5.29
CA LEU A 11 0.60 -19.35 4.05
C LEU A 11 -0.53 -18.91 3.12
N GLY A 12 -1.51 -19.79 2.87
CA GLY A 12 -2.66 -19.47 2.02
C GLY A 12 -3.49 -18.30 2.58
N ILE A 13 -3.73 -18.27 3.89
CA ILE A 13 -4.45 -17.18 4.55
C ILE A 13 -3.67 -15.86 4.46
N ALA A 14 -2.36 -15.88 4.73
CA ALA A 14 -1.52 -14.68 4.62
C ALA A 14 -1.54 -14.11 3.20
N PHE A 15 -1.44 -14.99 2.20
CA PHE A 15 -1.52 -14.60 0.79
C PHE A 15 -2.89 -14.02 0.41
N ILE A 16 -3.98 -14.67 0.80
CA ILE A 16 -5.34 -14.18 0.52
C ILE A 16 -5.59 -12.84 1.21
N LEU A 17 -5.15 -12.68 2.47
CA LEU A 17 -5.29 -11.43 3.21
C LEU A 17 -4.54 -10.31 2.48
N GLN A 18 -3.26 -10.52 2.15
CA GLN A 18 -2.45 -9.56 1.39
C GLN A 18 -3.10 -9.19 0.05
N PHE A 19 -3.60 -10.18 -0.69
CA PHE A 19 -4.25 -9.96 -1.97
C PHE A 19 -5.52 -9.12 -1.81
N ILE A 20 -6.40 -9.46 -0.86
CA ILE A 20 -7.66 -8.73 -0.65
C ILE A 20 -7.37 -7.29 -0.24
N THR A 21 -6.40 -7.05 0.65
CA THR A 21 -6.09 -5.69 1.10
C THR A 21 -5.51 -4.84 -0.02
N SER A 22 -4.55 -5.37 -0.77
CA SER A 22 -3.91 -4.68 -1.90
C SER A 22 -4.88 -4.45 -3.07
N PHE A 23 -5.66 -5.47 -3.41
CA PHE A 23 -6.66 -5.36 -4.46
C PHE A 23 -7.73 -4.33 -4.08
N SER A 24 -8.17 -4.33 -2.83
CA SER A 24 -9.21 -3.39 -2.38
C SER A 24 -8.73 -1.94 -2.40
N SER A 25 -7.49 -1.70 -1.95
CA SER A 25 -6.91 -0.35 -1.93
C SER A 25 -6.65 0.18 -3.35
N GLY A 26 -6.11 -0.66 -4.24
CA GLY A 26 -5.78 -0.28 -5.62
C GLY A 26 -6.98 -0.20 -6.56
N ALA A 27 -7.88 -1.18 -6.53
CA ALA A 27 -8.98 -1.28 -7.49
C ALA A 27 -10.18 -0.40 -7.12
N PHE A 28 -10.47 -0.20 -5.84
CA PHE A 28 -11.66 0.55 -5.41
C PHE A 28 -11.31 1.91 -4.81
N MET A 29 -10.47 1.93 -3.76
CA MET A 29 -10.23 3.17 -3.01
C MET A 29 -9.45 4.20 -3.83
N ARG A 30 -8.38 3.77 -4.50
CA ARG A 30 -7.59 4.65 -5.36
C ARG A 30 -8.40 5.23 -6.52
N GLN A 31 -9.23 4.41 -7.18
CA GLN A 31 -10.07 4.87 -8.29
C GLN A 31 -11.15 5.87 -7.83
N ALA A 32 -11.63 5.75 -6.60
CA ALA A 32 -12.57 6.70 -6.01
C ALA A 32 -11.91 8.04 -5.63
N LEU A 33 -10.62 8.02 -5.26
CA LEU A 33 -9.90 9.18 -4.74
C LEU A 33 -9.14 9.96 -5.82
N ILE A 34 -8.55 9.27 -6.80
CA ILE A 34 -7.66 9.87 -7.81
C ILE A 34 -8.35 9.96 -9.17
N VAL A 35 -8.42 11.17 -9.71
CA VAL A 35 -8.88 11.46 -11.06
C VAL A 35 -7.67 11.57 -11.99
N PRO A 36 -7.46 10.59 -12.90
CA PRO A 36 -6.30 10.61 -13.78
C PRO A 36 -6.22 11.89 -14.62
N GLY A 37 -5.06 12.54 -14.64
CA GLY A 37 -4.81 13.75 -15.42
C GLY A 37 -5.37 15.05 -14.82
N ASP A 38 -6.04 15.01 -13.66
CA ASP A 38 -6.57 16.20 -12.98
C ASP A 38 -6.29 16.14 -11.47
N ILE A 39 -5.11 16.62 -11.08
CA ILE A 39 -4.71 16.66 -9.67
C ILE A 39 -5.59 17.60 -8.85
N GLY A 40 -6.10 18.68 -9.45
CA GLY A 40 -6.99 19.62 -8.76
C GLY A 40 -8.27 18.94 -8.31
N LYS A 41 -8.93 18.21 -9.21
CA LYS A 41 -10.10 17.38 -8.86
C LYS A 41 -9.76 16.25 -7.89
N SER A 42 -8.61 15.60 -8.07
CA SER A 42 -8.15 14.56 -7.14
C SER A 42 -8.00 15.10 -5.72
N MET A 43 -7.41 16.28 -5.55
CA MET A 43 -7.26 16.94 -4.26
C MET A 43 -8.60 17.32 -3.63
N VAL A 44 -9.56 17.81 -4.43
CA VAL A 44 -10.93 18.07 -3.93
C VAL A 44 -11.57 16.77 -3.46
N ASN A 45 -11.55 15.71 -4.27
CA ASN A 45 -12.10 14.41 -3.91
C ASN A 45 -11.47 13.85 -2.63
N ILE A 46 -10.15 13.94 -2.49
CA ILE A 46 -9.41 13.49 -1.30
C ILE A 46 -9.82 14.31 -0.06
N ALA A 47 -9.93 15.63 -0.19
CA ALA A 47 -10.33 16.49 0.92
C ALA A 47 -11.74 16.16 1.41
N GLU A 48 -12.70 16.04 0.48
CA GLU A 48 -14.09 15.67 0.77
C GLU A 48 -14.21 14.25 1.35
N ASN A 49 -13.38 13.31 0.87
CA ASN A 49 -13.39 11.90 1.29
C ASN A 49 -12.17 11.56 2.17
N SER A 50 -11.81 12.46 3.10
CA SER A 50 -10.62 12.30 3.97
C SER A 50 -10.62 10.99 4.76
N SER A 51 -11.78 10.48 5.17
CA SER A 51 -11.92 9.19 5.86
C SER A 51 -11.56 8.01 4.96
N LEU A 52 -11.95 8.06 3.68
CA LEU A 52 -11.64 7.05 2.68
C LEU A 52 -10.13 7.03 2.38
N MET A 53 -9.48 8.20 2.29
CA MET A 53 -8.03 8.30 2.11
C MET A 53 -7.26 7.72 3.31
N ARG A 54 -7.74 7.96 4.54
CA ARG A 54 -7.15 7.33 5.74
C ARG A 54 -7.33 5.81 5.72
N ALA A 55 -8.51 5.33 5.33
CA ALA A 55 -8.78 3.90 5.21
C ALA A 55 -7.89 3.25 4.13
N TYR A 56 -7.68 3.93 2.99
CA TYR A 56 -6.75 3.52 1.94
C TYR A 56 -5.33 3.32 2.51
N ILE A 57 -4.81 4.31 3.24
CA ILE A 57 -3.49 4.21 3.88
C ILE A 57 -3.42 3.04 4.87
N LEU A 58 -4.44 2.87 5.70
CA LEU A 58 -4.49 1.76 6.67
C LEU A 58 -4.51 0.39 5.99
N MET A 59 -5.25 0.25 4.89
CA MET A 59 -5.31 -1.00 4.11
C MET A 59 -3.97 -1.35 3.48
N ASP A 60 -3.23 -0.36 2.99
CA ASP A 60 -1.86 -0.57 2.47
C ASP A 60 -0.87 -0.91 3.60
N MET A 61 -1.04 -0.34 4.80
CA MET A 61 -0.23 -0.75 5.97
C MET A 61 -0.52 -2.19 6.38
N LEU A 62 -1.78 -2.61 6.34
CA LEU A 62 -2.14 -4.01 6.59
C LEU A 62 -1.57 -4.94 5.51
N THR A 63 -1.55 -4.48 4.25
CA THR A 63 -0.88 -5.19 3.15
C THR A 63 0.61 -5.38 3.42
N ALA A 64 1.32 -4.33 3.86
CA ALA A 64 2.73 -4.42 4.23
C ALA A 64 3.00 -5.45 5.34
N LEU A 65 2.13 -5.52 6.35
CA LEU A 65 2.19 -6.57 7.38
C LEU A 65 1.95 -7.96 6.80
N GLY A 66 0.99 -8.09 5.87
CA GLY A 66 0.72 -9.32 5.13
C GLY A 66 1.93 -9.82 4.34
N ILE A 67 2.61 -8.91 3.63
CA ILE A 67 3.85 -9.17 2.87
C ILE A 67 4.94 -9.73 3.80
N ILE A 68 5.17 -9.10 4.96
CA ILE A 68 6.18 -9.56 5.94
C ILE A 68 5.81 -10.95 6.50
N LEU A 69 4.55 -11.16 6.88
CA LEU A 69 4.08 -12.45 7.39
C LEU A 69 4.22 -13.56 6.33
N LEU A 70 3.89 -13.27 5.08
CA LEU A 70 4.04 -14.19 3.97
C LEU A 70 5.52 -14.53 3.74
N GLY A 71 6.39 -13.51 3.67
CA GLY A 71 7.83 -13.69 3.52
C GLY A 71 8.44 -14.54 4.65
N ALA A 72 8.06 -14.27 5.90
CA ALA A 72 8.53 -15.05 7.06
C ALA A 72 8.08 -16.51 7.00
N MET A 73 6.82 -16.77 6.64
CA MET A 73 6.30 -18.14 6.52
C MET A 73 6.94 -18.90 5.36
N LEU A 74 7.20 -18.21 4.24
CA LEU A 74 7.96 -18.78 3.12
C LEU A 74 9.39 -19.11 3.53
N PHE A 75 10.06 -18.24 4.29
CA PHE A 75 11.38 -18.52 4.85
C PHE A 75 11.39 -19.80 5.69
N PHE A 76 10.48 -19.94 6.65
CA PHE A 76 10.40 -21.15 7.49
C PHE A 76 10.13 -22.44 6.69
N THR A 77 9.42 -22.32 5.58
CA THR A 77 9.09 -23.44 4.69
C THR A 77 10.29 -23.82 3.81
N LEU A 78 10.95 -22.82 3.21
CA LEU A 78 12.00 -23.03 2.22
C LEU A 78 13.40 -23.22 2.82
N LYS A 79 13.65 -22.75 4.05
CA LYS A 79 14.96 -22.90 4.71
C LYS A 79 15.41 -24.35 4.85
N LYS A 80 14.46 -25.30 4.85
CA LYS A 80 14.73 -26.75 4.89
C LYS A 80 15.43 -27.26 3.63
N TYR A 81 15.28 -26.56 2.52
CA TYR A 81 15.84 -26.93 1.22
C TYR A 81 17.09 -26.10 0.90
N ASN A 82 17.03 -24.79 1.10
CA ASN A 82 18.18 -23.90 0.93
C ASN A 82 17.98 -22.61 1.75
N GLU A 83 18.69 -22.49 2.86
CA GLU A 83 18.59 -21.34 3.75
C GLU A 83 19.04 -20.04 3.10
N LYS A 84 20.07 -20.05 2.25
CA LYS A 84 20.58 -18.84 1.59
C LYS A 84 19.54 -18.25 0.65
N ILE A 85 18.92 -19.10 -0.19
CA ILE A 85 17.87 -18.66 -1.12
C ILE A 85 16.63 -18.20 -0.34
N ALA A 86 16.25 -18.92 0.72
CA ALA A 86 15.13 -18.53 1.56
C ALA A 86 15.36 -17.15 2.22
N LEU A 87 16.58 -16.87 2.69
CA LEU A 87 16.95 -15.59 3.29
C LEU A 87 16.89 -14.46 2.27
N VAL A 88 17.44 -14.67 1.07
CA VAL A 88 17.33 -13.70 -0.04
C VAL A 88 15.86 -13.38 -0.35
N GLY A 89 15.01 -14.41 -0.40
CA GLY A 89 13.57 -14.23 -0.57
C GLY A 89 12.95 -13.36 0.53
N LEU A 90 13.21 -13.68 1.81
CA LEU A 90 12.73 -12.89 2.94
C LEU A 90 13.20 -11.43 2.86
N SER A 91 14.45 -11.18 2.46
CA SER A 91 14.98 -9.83 2.28
C SER A 91 14.19 -9.05 1.23
N PHE A 92 13.80 -9.66 0.11
CA PHE A 92 12.95 -9.01 -0.88
C PHE A 92 11.58 -8.65 -0.33
N PHE A 93 10.92 -9.55 0.41
CA PHE A 93 9.63 -9.24 1.06
C PHE A 93 9.74 -8.08 2.05
N ILE A 94 10.82 -8.00 2.83
CA ILE A 94 11.06 -6.89 3.75
C ILE A 94 11.27 -5.58 2.99
N ILE A 95 12.04 -5.60 1.90
CA ILE A 95 12.26 -4.41 1.05
C ILE A 95 10.94 -3.95 0.44
N GLU A 96 10.14 -4.86 -0.13
CA GLU A 96 8.83 -4.56 -0.71
C GLU A 96 7.90 -3.91 0.32
N ALA A 97 7.76 -4.52 1.50
CA ALA A 97 6.93 -3.98 2.58
C ALA A 97 7.43 -2.60 3.06
N SER A 98 8.75 -2.39 3.09
CA SER A 98 9.36 -1.12 3.49
C SER A 98 9.10 -0.02 2.46
N LEU A 99 9.21 -0.32 1.17
CA LEU A 99 8.91 0.61 0.09
C LEU A 99 7.41 0.98 0.10
N LEU A 100 6.53 -0.01 0.27
CA LEU A 100 5.10 0.22 0.40
C LEU A 100 4.81 1.12 1.60
N ALA A 101 5.44 0.87 2.75
CA ALA A 101 5.30 1.71 3.93
C ALA A 101 5.79 3.15 3.70
N ALA A 102 6.96 3.31 3.09
CA ALA A 102 7.54 4.62 2.77
C ALA A 102 6.63 5.42 1.83
N SER A 103 6.03 4.78 0.81
CA SER A 103 5.10 5.44 -0.12
C SER A 103 3.89 6.07 0.58
N LYS A 104 3.46 5.55 1.74
CA LYS A 104 2.33 6.11 2.50
C LYS A 104 2.66 7.42 3.20
N ILE A 105 3.93 7.78 3.38
CA ILE A 105 4.32 9.13 3.83
C ILE A 105 3.84 10.16 2.79
N ALA A 106 4.06 9.89 1.51
CA ALA A 106 3.58 10.73 0.42
C ALA A 106 2.05 10.79 0.36
N ALA A 107 1.37 9.66 0.62
CA ALA A 107 -0.09 9.61 0.73
C ALA A 107 -0.64 10.53 1.85
N PHE A 108 0.00 10.52 3.03
CA PHE A 108 -0.37 11.42 4.14
C PHE A 108 -0.12 12.89 3.82
N MET A 109 1.01 13.20 3.19
CA MET A 109 1.29 14.56 2.71
C MET A 109 0.23 15.02 1.71
N LEU A 110 -0.12 14.17 0.74
CA LEU A 110 -1.15 14.46 -0.25
C LEU A 110 -2.52 14.72 0.41
N LEU A 111 -2.90 13.92 1.41
CA LEU A 111 -4.13 14.15 2.19
C LEU A 111 -4.12 15.52 2.86
N ARG A 112 -3.02 15.87 3.52
CA ARG A 112 -2.91 17.16 4.23
C ARG A 112 -2.94 18.34 3.27
N THR A 113 -2.15 18.28 2.20
CA THR A 113 -2.11 19.30 1.15
C THR A 113 -3.47 19.45 0.47
N SER A 114 -4.21 18.36 0.26
CA SER A 114 -5.55 18.39 -0.32
C SER A 114 -6.55 19.15 0.54
N GLN A 115 -6.52 18.95 1.87
CA GLN A 115 -7.36 19.69 2.81
C GLN A 115 -7.05 21.19 2.84
N GLU A 116 -5.76 21.52 2.82
CA GLU A 116 -5.31 22.92 2.78
C GLU A 116 -5.63 23.59 1.44
N TYR A 117 -5.52 22.87 0.32
CA TYR A 117 -5.89 23.35 -1.01
C TYR A 117 -7.37 23.76 -1.08
N VAL A 118 -8.28 22.94 -0.54
CA VAL A 118 -9.71 23.29 -0.52
C VAL A 118 -9.98 24.48 0.41
N THR A 119 -9.33 24.51 1.58
CA THR A 119 -9.52 25.59 2.57
C THR A 119 -8.97 26.93 2.07
N ALA A 120 -7.87 26.92 1.32
CA ALA A 120 -7.23 28.10 0.75
C ALA A 120 -7.87 28.60 -0.55
N GLY A 121 -8.96 27.97 -1.02
CA GLY A 121 -9.66 28.39 -2.24
C GLY A 121 -9.00 27.91 -3.54
N GLN A 122 -8.39 26.72 -3.52
CA GLN A 122 -7.83 26.03 -4.68
C GLN A 122 -6.66 26.76 -5.40
N PRO A 123 -5.64 27.24 -4.67
CA PRO A 123 -4.55 27.99 -5.28
C PRO A 123 -3.60 27.06 -6.10
N GLU A 124 -3.16 27.53 -7.26
CA GLU A 124 -2.37 26.74 -8.23
C GLU A 124 -1.02 26.22 -7.68
N ASN A 125 -0.40 26.95 -6.74
CA ASN A 125 0.89 26.59 -6.16
C ASN A 125 0.88 25.25 -5.40
N PHE A 126 -0.30 24.79 -4.94
CA PHE A 126 -0.43 23.50 -4.25
C PHE A 126 -0.42 22.32 -5.22
N LYS A 127 -0.77 22.51 -6.49
CA LYS A 127 -0.85 21.43 -7.47
C LYS A 127 0.51 20.80 -7.79
N LEU A 128 1.57 21.61 -7.82
CA LEU A 128 2.93 21.10 -8.02
C LEU A 128 3.33 20.13 -6.91
N PHE A 129 3.14 20.55 -5.65
CA PHE A 129 3.47 19.71 -4.49
C PHE A 129 2.61 18.45 -4.46
N ALA A 130 1.32 18.57 -4.76
CA ALA A 130 0.41 17.42 -4.80
C ALA A 130 0.77 16.43 -5.92
N ASN A 131 1.19 16.89 -7.10
CA ASN A 131 1.67 16.03 -8.17
C ASN A 131 2.92 15.25 -7.74
N THR A 132 3.92 15.93 -7.17
CA THR A 132 5.12 15.25 -6.67
C THR A 132 4.78 14.23 -5.60
N ALA A 133 3.86 14.54 -4.69
CA ALA A 133 3.40 13.60 -3.67
C ALA A 133 2.65 12.40 -4.27
N LEU A 134 1.81 12.62 -5.29
CA LEU A 134 1.09 11.55 -5.99
C LEU A 134 2.05 10.62 -6.73
N GLU A 135 2.98 11.17 -7.51
CA GLU A 135 4.04 10.41 -8.19
C GLU A 135 4.90 9.64 -7.19
N SER A 136 5.20 10.23 -6.04
CA SER A 136 5.98 9.57 -4.99
C SER A 136 5.25 8.42 -4.29
N MET A 137 3.94 8.34 -4.43
CA MET A 137 3.14 7.23 -3.91
C MET A 137 3.16 6.01 -4.84
N ASP A 138 3.52 6.19 -6.11
CA ASP A 138 3.40 5.18 -7.19
C ASP A 138 4.68 4.36 -7.45
N TYR A 139 5.70 4.49 -6.60
CA TYR A 139 6.97 3.76 -6.75
C TYR A 139 6.91 2.25 -6.49
N VAL A 140 5.75 1.70 -6.09
CA VAL A 140 5.54 0.27 -5.77
C VAL A 140 4.41 -0.30 -6.62
#